data_AF-A0A965AS67-F1
#
_entry.id   AF-A0A965AS67-F1
#
_cell.length_a   1.000
_cell.length_b   1.000
_cell.length_c   1.000
_cell.angle_alpha   90.00
_cell.angle_beta   90.00
_cell.angle_gamma   90.00
#
_symmetry.space_group_name_H-M   'P 1'
#
loop_
_entity.id
_entity.type
_entity.pdbx_description
1 polymer ?
#
loop_
_entity_poly.entity_id
_entity_poly.type
_entity_poly.pdbx_seq_one_letter_code
_entity_poly.pdbx_strand_id
1 'polypeptide(L)'
;MNQNNNGENELKVSEEEKFDSLLDSYENSIGLSLIPKDLEFTCMKYLYLSQDELKKMSSEDCAEACVLLNSFAFHLSRMLNREKAKLRWCNEKILKAVSSKLTDYRYFSPEERMALSVRDDDYAQKVKMLAVKIQARIDRTEYLPIRIEKVSDTLSNLSYSKRKNNERNI
;
A
#
# COMPACT_ATOMS: atom_id res chain seq x y z
N MET A 1 -22.82 42.86 23.76
CA MET A 1 -21.53 42.35 24.29
C MET A 1 -21.68 40.83 24.35
N ASN A 2 -21.45 40.14 23.23
CA ASN A 2 -20.20 39.45 22.90
C ASN A 2 -19.59 38.69 24.08
N GLN A 3 -19.71 37.37 24.04
CA GLN A 3 -18.53 36.51 23.90
C GLN A 3 -18.93 35.23 23.14
N ASN A 4 -18.30 35.07 21.98
CA ASN A 4 -18.34 33.88 21.13
C ASN A 4 -17.79 32.69 21.92
N ASN A 5 -18.56 31.61 22.01
CA ASN A 5 -18.06 30.29 22.38
C ASN A 5 -17.19 29.76 21.21
N ASN A 6 -15.94 30.22 21.14
CA ASN A 6 -14.88 29.57 20.37
C ASN A 6 -14.47 28.27 21.09
N GLY A 7 -15.38 27.32 21.14
CA GLY A 7 -15.16 25.94 21.56
C GLY A 7 -15.34 25.02 20.37
N GLU A 8 -14.75 25.35 19.22
CA GLU A 8 -14.53 24.37 18.16
C GLU A 8 -13.52 23.37 18.72
N ASN A 9 -14.08 22.25 19.20
CA ASN A 9 -13.40 21.02 19.55
C ASN A 9 -12.14 20.83 18.68
N GLU A 10 -10.97 20.93 19.29
CA GLU A 10 -9.76 20.32 18.76
C GLU A 10 -10.08 18.84 18.49
N LEU A 11 -10.31 18.49 17.23
CA LEU A 11 -10.42 17.11 16.78
C LEU A 11 -9.16 16.39 17.26
N LYS A 12 -9.31 15.52 18.26
CA LYS A 12 -8.23 14.62 18.68
C LYS A 12 -7.95 13.65 17.54
N VAL A 13 -7.09 14.06 16.62
CA VAL A 13 -6.54 13.23 15.55
C VAL A 13 -5.94 11.99 16.22
N SER A 14 -6.38 10.81 15.77
CA SER A 14 -5.92 9.53 16.28
C SER A 14 -4.40 9.38 16.08
N GLU A 15 -3.72 8.59 16.92
CA GLU A 15 -2.28 8.36 16.73
C GLU A 15 -1.97 7.72 15.36
N GLU A 16 -2.93 6.97 14.81
CA GLU A 16 -2.88 6.38 13.49
C GLU A 16 -2.80 7.46 12.40
N GLU A 17 -3.71 8.43 12.43
CA GLU A 17 -3.74 9.54 11.46
C GLU A 17 -2.49 10.44 11.56
N LYS A 18 -1.93 10.61 12.76
CA LYS A 18 -0.66 11.31 12.94
C LYS A 18 0.50 10.56 12.29
N PHE A 19 0.53 9.24 12.43
CA PHE A 19 1.54 8.41 11.78
C PHE A 19 1.41 8.46 10.26
N ASP A 20 0.18 8.37 9.75
CA ASP A 20 -0.12 8.52 8.33
C ASP A 20 0.33 9.89 7.78
N SER A 21 0.04 10.97 8.51
CA SER A 21 0.46 12.33 8.14
C SER A 21 1.98 12.51 8.13
N LEU A 22 2.69 11.83 9.05
CA LEU A 22 4.16 11.84 9.07
C LEU A 22 4.75 11.17 7.82
N LEU A 23 4.18 10.04 7.39
CA LEU A 23 4.59 9.38 6.16
C LEU A 23 4.31 10.26 4.93
N ASP A 24 3.12 10.86 4.86
CA ASP A 24 2.74 11.77 3.78
C ASP A 24 3.66 13.00 3.71
N SER A 25 4.00 13.59 4.87
CA SER A 25 4.94 14.71 4.93
C SER A 25 6.33 14.32 4.42
N TYR A 26 6.81 13.11 4.73
CA TYR A 26 8.09 12.62 4.23
C TYR A 26 8.05 12.42 2.71
N GLU A 27 7.03 11.74 2.18
CA GLU A 27 6.89 11.54 0.73
C GLU A 27 6.83 12.87 -0.03
N ASN A 28 6.07 13.84 0.47
CA ASN A 28 6.01 15.18 -0.11
C ASN A 28 7.38 15.90 -0.09
N SER A 29 8.17 15.72 0.97
CA SER A 29 9.50 16.35 1.09
C SER A 29 10.51 15.87 0.04
N ILE A 30 10.32 14.65 -0.48
CA ILE A 30 11.15 14.08 -1.56
C ILE A 30 10.50 14.23 -2.95
N GLY A 31 9.46 15.06 -3.06
CA GLY A 31 8.80 15.38 -4.31
C GLY A 31 7.78 14.35 -4.79
N LEU A 32 7.42 13.36 -3.96
CA LEU A 32 6.33 12.45 -4.29
C LEU A 32 4.99 13.07 -3.90
N SER A 33 4.06 13.14 -4.85
CA SER A 33 2.71 13.59 -4.57
C SER A 33 2.00 12.61 -3.63
N LEU A 34 1.01 13.12 -2.88
CA LEU A 34 0.08 12.31 -2.11
C LEU A 34 -0.50 11.18 -2.99
N ILE A 35 -0.62 10.00 -2.39
CA ILE A 35 -1.26 8.84 -3.00
C ILE A 35 -2.73 9.23 -3.26
N PRO A 36 -3.16 9.35 -4.53
CA PRO A 36 -4.54 9.77 -4.81
C PRO A 36 -5.50 8.69 -4.34
N LYS A 37 -6.53 9.07 -3.57
CA LYS A 37 -7.49 8.13 -2.97
C LYS A 37 -8.55 7.64 -3.97
N ASP A 38 -8.83 8.45 -4.99
CA ASP A 38 -9.92 8.22 -5.96
C ASP A 38 -9.39 8.06 -7.39
N LEU A 39 -8.17 7.54 -7.57
CA LEU A 39 -7.65 7.32 -8.92
C LEU A 39 -8.34 6.10 -9.55
N GLU A 40 -9.13 6.33 -10.58
CA GLU A 40 -9.54 5.25 -11.48
C GLU A 40 -8.34 4.87 -12.35
N PHE A 41 -7.76 3.71 -12.06
CA PHE A 41 -6.66 3.16 -12.85
C PHE A 41 -7.21 2.58 -14.16
N THR A 42 -7.32 3.43 -15.18
CA THR A 42 -7.71 3.04 -16.55
C THR A 42 -6.76 2.00 -17.16
N CYS A 43 -5.55 1.86 -16.60
CA CYS A 43 -4.57 0.85 -17.00
C CYS A 43 -4.96 -0.59 -16.66
N MET A 44 -5.96 -0.81 -15.79
CA MET A 44 -6.42 -2.15 -15.42
C MET A 44 -6.89 -2.97 -16.63
N LYS A 45 -7.41 -2.31 -17.66
CA LYS A 45 -7.79 -2.97 -18.93
C LYS A 45 -6.62 -3.72 -19.57
N TYR A 46 -5.39 -3.21 -19.43
CA TYR A 46 -4.20 -3.81 -20.04
C TYR A 46 -3.75 -5.10 -19.34
N LEU A 47 -4.23 -5.37 -18.11
CA LEU A 47 -3.95 -6.62 -17.40
C LEU A 47 -4.81 -7.79 -17.86
N TYR A 48 -5.94 -7.51 -18.53
CA TYR A 48 -6.95 -8.50 -18.90
C TYR A 48 -7.27 -8.50 -20.40
N LEU A 49 -6.31 -8.09 -21.23
CA LEU A 49 -6.51 -8.06 -22.68
C LEU A 49 -6.74 -9.47 -23.23
N SER A 50 -7.77 -9.61 -24.04
CA SER A 50 -7.98 -10.79 -24.87
C SER A 50 -6.94 -10.88 -25.99
N GLN A 51 -6.83 -12.07 -26.58
CA GLN A 51 -5.94 -12.28 -27.72
C GLN A 51 -6.28 -11.37 -28.91
N ASP A 52 -7.56 -11.12 -29.17
CA ASP A 52 -8.00 -10.29 -30.28
C ASP A 52 -7.69 -8.81 -30.05
N GLU A 53 -7.80 -8.34 -28.81
CA GLU A 53 -7.39 -6.99 -28.42
C GLU A 53 -5.87 -6.82 -28.60
N LEU A 54 -5.06 -7.76 -28.11
CA LEU A 54 -3.60 -7.74 -28.27
C LEU A 54 -3.15 -7.73 -29.74
N LYS A 55 -3.86 -8.46 -30.62
CA LYS A 55 -3.57 -8.46 -32.06
C LYS A 55 -3.82 -7.08 -32.68
N LYS A 56 -4.92 -6.41 -32.28
CA LYS A 56 -5.34 -5.11 -32.81
C LYS A 56 -4.50 -3.93 -32.32
N MET A 57 -3.88 -4.04 -31.15
CA MET A 57 -3.01 -2.97 -30.63
C MET A 57 -1.84 -2.67 -31.58
N SER A 58 -1.58 -1.38 -31.80
CA SER A 58 -0.38 -0.90 -32.50
C SER A 58 0.88 -1.07 -31.65
N SER A 59 2.05 -0.77 -32.23
CA SER A 59 3.31 -0.76 -31.47
C SER A 59 3.29 0.32 -30.39
N GLU A 60 2.72 1.47 -30.74
CA GLU A 60 2.57 2.66 -29.91
C GLU A 60 1.61 2.39 -28.75
N ASP A 61 0.46 1.77 -29.00
CA ASP A 61 -0.52 1.40 -27.95
C ASP A 61 0.12 0.47 -26.90
N CYS A 62 0.94 -0.48 -27.35
CA CYS A 62 1.67 -1.36 -26.46
C CYS A 62 2.67 -0.58 -25.60
N ALA A 63 3.39 0.38 -26.18
CA ALA A 63 4.36 1.20 -25.45
C ALA A 63 3.69 2.12 -24.41
N GLU A 64 2.56 2.73 -24.77
CA GLU A 64 1.75 3.53 -23.84
C GLU A 64 1.24 2.67 -22.67
N ALA A 65 0.73 1.48 -22.97
CA ALA A 65 0.28 0.53 -21.95
C ALA A 65 1.39 0.19 -20.96
N CYS A 66 2.64 0.01 -21.42
CA CYS A 66 3.79 -0.22 -20.54
C CYS A 66 4.00 0.93 -19.54
N VAL A 67 3.97 2.18 -20.02
CA VAL A 67 4.16 3.37 -19.17
C VAL A 67 3.08 3.44 -18.10
N LEU A 68 1.82 3.19 -18.48
CA LEU A 68 0.68 3.22 -17.58
C LEU A 68 0.74 2.10 -16.54
N LEU A 69 1.08 0.87 -16.96
CA LEU A 69 1.22 -0.27 -16.06
C LEU A 69 2.39 -0.10 -15.07
N ASN A 70 3.53 0.44 -15.53
CA ASN A 70 4.66 0.74 -14.65
C ASN A 70 4.31 1.84 -13.63
N SER A 71 3.58 2.86 -14.06
CA SER A 71 3.08 3.91 -13.15
C SER A 71 2.15 3.34 -12.08
N PHE A 72 1.30 2.38 -12.46
CA PHE A 72 0.43 1.69 -11.52
C PHE A 72 1.19 0.76 -10.57
N ALA A 73 2.18 0.00 -11.06
CA ALA A 73 3.03 -0.83 -10.22
C ALA A 73 3.81 0.00 -9.19
N PHE A 74 4.31 1.17 -9.60
CA PHE A 74 4.95 2.13 -8.70
C PHE A 74 3.98 2.62 -7.62
N HIS A 75 2.75 2.99 -8.01
CA HIS A 75 1.72 3.41 -7.05
C HIS A 75 1.39 2.31 -6.03
N LEU A 76 1.16 1.08 -6.49
CA LEU A 76 0.90 -0.06 -5.60
C LEU A 76 2.09 -0.35 -4.66
N SER A 77 3.32 -0.24 -5.16
CA SER A 77 4.53 -0.39 -4.33
C SER A 77 4.58 0.64 -3.21
N ARG A 78 4.22 1.89 -3.50
CA ARG A 78 4.12 2.95 -2.47
C ARG A 78 3.08 2.61 -1.41
N MET A 79 1.87 2.23 -1.84
CA MET A 79 0.80 1.81 -0.91
C MET A 79 1.24 0.63 -0.04
N LEU A 80 1.87 -0.39 -0.63
CA LEU A 80 2.39 -1.56 0.08
C LEU A 80 3.46 -1.17 1.11
N ASN A 81 4.38 -0.28 0.74
CA ASN A 81 5.42 0.20 1.65
C ASN A 81 4.84 0.97 2.84
N ARG A 82 3.78 1.77 2.60
CA ARG A 82 3.04 2.46 3.66
C ARG A 82 2.41 1.46 4.64
N GLU A 83 1.72 0.44 4.13
CA GLU A 83 1.12 -0.61 4.97
C GLU A 83 2.20 -1.36 5.77
N LYS A 84 3.34 -1.70 5.15
CA LYS A 84 4.48 -2.34 5.85
C LYS A 84 5.03 -1.45 6.97
N ALA A 85 5.13 -0.14 6.75
CA ALA A 85 5.56 0.81 7.79
C ALA A 85 4.54 0.89 8.93
N LYS A 86 3.25 0.94 8.60
CA LYS A 86 2.16 0.99 9.57
C LYS A 86 2.04 -0.28 10.40
N LEU A 87 2.28 -1.45 9.81
CA LEU A 87 2.37 -2.72 10.51
C LEU A 87 3.50 -2.71 11.56
N ARG A 88 4.69 -2.25 11.17
CA ARG A 88 5.83 -2.10 12.09
C ARG A 88 5.47 -1.17 13.25
N TRP A 89 4.88 -0.02 12.94
CA TRP A 89 4.39 0.92 13.96
C TRP A 89 3.36 0.28 14.91
N CYS A 90 2.40 -0.49 14.39
CA CYS A 90 1.44 -1.21 15.23
C CYS A 90 2.14 -2.19 16.18
N ASN A 91 3.09 -2.98 15.66
CA ASN A 91 3.83 -3.95 16.47
C ASN A 91 4.63 -3.27 17.59
N GLU A 92 5.27 -2.13 17.30
CA GLU A 92 5.97 -1.32 18.31
C GLU A 92 5.01 -0.78 19.38
N LYS A 93 3.83 -0.31 18.97
CA LYS A 93 2.80 0.20 19.90
C LYS A 93 2.26 -0.89 20.80
N ILE A 94 2.01 -2.08 20.25
CA ILE A 94 1.57 -3.24 21.02
C ILE A 94 2.64 -3.63 22.03
N LEU A 95 3.90 -3.76 21.61
CA LEU A 95 5.01 -4.13 22.49
C LEU A 95 5.16 -3.14 23.65
N LYS A 96 5.09 -1.83 23.37
CA LYS A 96 5.15 -0.79 24.41
C LYS A 96 3.97 -0.83 25.37
N ALA A 97 2.77 -1.14 24.89
CA ALA A 97 1.57 -1.22 25.73
C ALA A 97 1.63 -2.39 26.72
N VAL A 98 2.20 -3.52 26.28
CA VAL A 98 2.18 -4.77 27.07
C VAL A 98 3.48 -5.05 27.83
N SER A 99 4.54 -4.28 27.59
CA SER A 99 5.89 -4.56 28.11
C SER A 99 5.95 -4.71 29.63
N SER A 100 5.19 -3.89 30.36
CA SER A 100 5.12 -3.96 31.82
C SER A 100 4.41 -5.22 32.34
N LYS A 101 3.49 -5.78 31.55
CA LYS A 101 2.69 -6.98 31.89
C LYS A 101 3.42 -8.29 31.53
N LEU A 102 4.51 -8.23 30.75
CA LEU A 102 5.26 -9.42 30.35
C LEU A 102 5.82 -10.21 31.55
N THR A 103 6.16 -9.53 32.64
CA THR A 103 6.68 -10.18 33.86
C THR A 103 5.65 -11.07 34.55
N ASP A 104 4.36 -10.75 34.39
CA ASP A 104 3.26 -11.46 35.05
C ASP A 104 3.07 -12.87 34.46
N TYR A 105 3.43 -13.07 33.19
CA TYR A 105 3.34 -14.35 32.47
C TYR A 105 4.71 -15.00 32.22
N ARG A 106 5.69 -14.78 33.11
CA ARG A 106 7.08 -15.26 32.95
C ARG A 106 7.25 -16.78 32.76
N TYR A 107 6.25 -17.57 33.14
CA TYR A 107 6.27 -19.04 33.08
C TYR A 107 5.71 -19.61 31.76
N PHE A 108 5.13 -18.76 30.91
CA PHE A 108 4.60 -19.15 29.61
C PHE A 108 5.65 -18.98 28.50
N SER A 109 5.43 -19.60 27.34
CA SER A 109 6.27 -19.35 26.17
C SER A 109 6.22 -17.87 25.74
N PRO A 110 7.24 -17.34 25.05
CA PRO A 110 7.24 -15.95 24.58
C PRO A 110 5.97 -15.58 23.79
N GLU A 111 5.49 -16.49 22.96
CA GLU A 111 4.29 -16.33 22.12
C GLU A 111 3.02 -16.28 22.98
N GLU A 112 2.85 -17.23 23.90
CA GLU A 112 1.71 -17.28 24.81
C GLU A 112 1.68 -16.07 25.74
N ARG A 113 2.83 -15.68 26.30
CA ARG A 113 2.97 -14.47 27.12
C ARG A 113 2.53 -13.23 26.35
N MET A 114 2.97 -13.08 25.10
CA MET A 114 2.56 -11.94 24.27
C MET A 114 1.05 -11.97 24.02
N ALA A 115 0.48 -13.13 23.72
CA ALA A 115 -0.96 -13.28 23.50
C ALA A 115 -1.79 -12.92 24.74
N LEU A 116 -1.40 -13.42 25.91
CA LEU A 116 -2.06 -13.12 27.19
C LEU A 116 -1.95 -11.64 27.55
N SER A 117 -0.75 -11.05 27.39
CA SER A 117 -0.53 -9.64 27.72
C SER A 117 -1.31 -8.70 26.79
N VAL A 118 -1.46 -9.05 25.51
CA VAL A 118 -2.31 -8.32 24.55
C VAL A 118 -3.79 -8.49 24.88
N ARG A 119 -4.22 -9.71 25.26
CA ARG A 119 -5.60 -9.98 25.66
C ARG A 119 -5.99 -9.16 26.89
N ASP A 120 -5.07 -8.94 27.82
CA ASP A 120 -5.39 -8.26 29.07
C ASP A 120 -5.17 -6.72 28.96
N ASP A 121 -5.08 -6.18 27.74
CA ASP A 121 -4.93 -4.75 27.45
C ASP A 121 -5.83 -4.26 26.29
N ASP A 122 -6.87 -3.49 26.60
CA ASP A 122 -7.86 -3.01 25.61
C ASP A 122 -7.25 -2.21 24.45
N TYR A 123 -6.21 -1.43 24.73
CA TYR A 123 -5.53 -0.65 23.70
C TYR A 123 -4.71 -1.57 22.78
N ALA A 124 -3.94 -2.49 23.35
CA ALA A 124 -3.16 -3.47 22.59
C ALA A 124 -4.07 -4.36 21.73
N GLN A 125 -5.25 -4.77 22.21
CA GLN A 125 -6.23 -5.51 21.40
C GLN A 125 -6.66 -4.74 20.16
N LYS A 126 -7.01 -3.45 20.31
CA LYS A 126 -7.43 -2.60 19.19
C LYS A 126 -6.33 -2.45 18.14
N VAL A 127 -5.11 -2.16 18.60
CA VAL A 127 -3.94 -2.03 17.70
C VAL A 127 -3.60 -3.38 17.05
N LYS A 128 -3.75 -4.50 17.77
CA LYS A 128 -3.55 -5.85 17.21
C LYS A 128 -4.56 -6.15 16.11
N MET A 129 -5.83 -5.80 16.30
CA MET A 129 -6.85 -5.97 15.26
C MET A 129 -6.54 -5.13 14.02
N LEU A 130 -6.05 -3.90 14.19
CA LEU A 130 -5.56 -3.08 13.08
C LEU A 130 -4.37 -3.74 12.37
N ALA A 131 -3.37 -4.23 13.13
CA ALA A 131 -2.21 -4.93 12.58
C ALA A 131 -2.60 -6.16 11.74
N VAL A 132 -3.57 -6.95 12.19
CA VAL A 132 -4.08 -8.11 11.43
C VAL A 132 -4.71 -7.66 10.11
N LYS A 133 -5.52 -6.59 10.12
CA LYS A 133 -6.11 -6.04 8.88
C LYS A 133 -5.05 -5.55 7.90
N ILE A 134 -4.03 -4.85 8.42
CA ILE A 134 -2.89 -4.37 7.61
C ILE A 134 -2.13 -5.55 7.01
N GLN A 135 -1.80 -6.57 7.81
CA GLN A 135 -1.11 -7.77 7.33
C GLN A 135 -1.90 -8.46 6.21
N ALA A 136 -3.22 -8.62 6.37
CA ALA A 136 -4.06 -9.20 5.33
C ALA A 136 -4.04 -8.39 4.02
N ARG A 137 -3.98 -7.05 4.09
CA ARG A 137 -3.82 -6.19 2.89
C ARG A 137 -2.45 -6.37 2.24
N ILE A 138 -1.38 -6.45 3.04
CA ILE A 138 -0.02 -6.73 2.55
C ILE A 138 0.00 -8.08 1.84
N ASP A 139 -0.46 -9.15 2.49
CA ASP A 139 -0.44 -10.51 1.93
C ASP A 139 -1.20 -10.61 0.61
N ARG A 140 -2.32 -9.87 0.49
CA ARG A 140 -3.13 -9.83 -0.72
C ARG A 140 -2.44 -9.11 -1.88
N THR A 141 -1.53 -8.17 -1.60
CA THR A 141 -1.00 -7.22 -2.60
C THR A 141 0.50 -7.31 -2.82
N GLU A 142 1.25 -8.02 -1.95
CA GLU A 142 2.71 -7.98 -1.89
C GLU A 142 3.42 -8.22 -3.23
N TYR A 143 2.94 -9.20 -3.98
CA TYR A 143 3.56 -9.57 -5.25
C TYR A 143 2.94 -8.87 -6.47
N LEU A 144 1.83 -8.14 -6.31
CA LEU A 144 1.13 -7.53 -7.44
C LEU A 144 1.99 -6.52 -8.22
N PRO A 145 2.76 -5.61 -7.59
CA PRO A 145 3.60 -4.66 -8.33
C PRO A 145 4.56 -5.36 -9.30
N ILE A 146 5.30 -6.36 -8.81
CA ILE A 146 6.27 -7.13 -9.60
C ILE A 146 5.56 -7.91 -10.72
N ARG A 147 4.35 -8.41 -10.49
CA ARG A 147 3.59 -9.11 -11.53
C ARG A 147 3.12 -8.14 -12.63
N ILE A 148 2.76 -6.92 -12.27
CA ILE A 148 2.34 -5.88 -13.21
C ILE A 148 3.54 -5.40 -14.05
N GLU A 149 4.71 -5.20 -13.43
CA GLU A 149 5.96 -4.89 -14.15
C GLU A 149 6.28 -5.96 -15.21
N LYS A 150 6.12 -7.24 -14.87
CA LYS A 150 6.32 -8.34 -15.84
C LYS A 150 5.34 -8.32 -17.02
N VAL A 151 4.09 -7.89 -16.80
CA VAL A 151 3.12 -7.70 -17.88
C VAL A 151 3.56 -6.53 -18.77
N SER A 152 4.02 -5.44 -18.16
CA SER A 152 4.60 -4.29 -18.86
C SER A 152 5.81 -4.69 -19.72
N ASP A 153 6.75 -5.49 -19.18
CA ASP A 153 7.89 -6.01 -19.94
C ASP A 153 7.46 -6.85 -21.15
N THR A 154 6.39 -7.65 -20.97
CA THR A 154 5.85 -8.48 -22.05
C THR A 154 5.23 -7.63 -23.16
N LEU A 155 4.50 -6.57 -22.80
CA LEU A 155 3.95 -5.60 -23.76
C LEU A 155 5.06 -4.80 -24.47
N SER A 156 6.15 -4.49 -23.76
CA SER A 156 7.33 -3.83 -24.33
C SER A 156 7.96 -4.70 -25.42
N ASN A 157 8.17 -5.99 -25.15
CA ASN A 157 8.67 -6.95 -26.14
C ASN A 157 7.72 -7.11 -27.35
N LEU A 158 6.40 -7.07 -27.11
CA LEU A 158 5.40 -7.10 -28.16
C LEU A 158 5.44 -5.84 -29.04
N SER A 159 5.63 -4.66 -28.43
CA SER A 159 5.83 -3.39 -29.14
C SER A 159 7.01 -3.50 -30.09
N TYR A 160 8.19 -3.89 -29.60
CA TYR A 160 9.38 -4.07 -30.45
C TYR A 160 9.15 -5.05 -31.60
N SER A 161 8.47 -6.16 -31.34
CA SER A 161 8.16 -7.17 -32.36
C SER A 161 7.23 -6.63 -33.45
N LYS A 162 6.22 -5.84 -33.07
CA LYS A 162 5.30 -5.21 -34.02
C LYS A 162 6.00 -4.15 -34.87
N ARG A 163 6.85 -3.30 -34.27
CA ARG A 163 7.62 -2.29 -35.01
C ARG A 163 8.51 -2.92 -36.08
N LYS A 164 9.25 -3.96 -35.71
CA LYS A 164 10.13 -4.70 -36.63
C LYS A 164 9.37 -5.36 -37.78
N ASN A 165 8.15 -5.86 -37.52
CA ASN A 165 7.33 -6.45 -38.58
C ASN A 165 6.78 -5.39 -39.54
N ASN A 166 6.44 -4.20 -39.05
CA ASN A 166 6.02 -3.10 -39.91
C ASN A 166 7.16 -2.62 -40.81
N GLU A 167 8.38 -2.48 -40.27
CA GLU A 167 9.59 -2.11 -41.03
C GLU A 167 9.94 -3.12 -42.15
N ARG A 168 9.52 -4.39 -42.03
CA ARG A 168 9.76 -5.44 -43.04
C ARG A 168 8.72 -5.49 -44.16
N ASN A 169 7.56 -4.87 -43.96
CA ASN A 169 6.43 -4.90 -44.89
C ASN A 169 6.34 -3.62 -45.74
N ILE A 170 7.31 -2.71 -45.59
CA ILE A 170 7.50 -1.48 -46.38
C ILE A 170 8.69 -1.71 -47.31
#